data_AF-A0A2I1FHV8-F1
#
_entry.id   AF-A0A2I1FHV8-F1
#
_cell.length_a   1.000
_cell.length_b   1.000
_cell.length_c   1.000
_cell.angle_alpha   90.00
_cell.angle_beta   90.00
_cell.angle_gamma   90.00
#
_symmetry.space_group_name_H-M   'P 1'
#
loop_
_entity.id
_entity.type
_entity.pdbx_description
1 polymer ?
#
loop_
_entity_poly.entity_id
_entity_poly.type
_entity_poly.pdbx_seq_one_letter_code
_entity_poly.pdbx_strand_id
1 'polypeptide(L)'
;MVRCADILSIKDTKKIQKKEWHLQTENLEENDSYLRIISDVPTRWNSSYLAWIRLLKIQNLIDIMASSLSVNSNLQARKDGKRLKEINLVDEEWKPLRKLTNILKKFAEATENTKESDKVADYLAIPQIQFNDCPLEWWK
;
A
#
# COMPACT_ATOMS: atom_id res chain seq x y z
N MET A 1 20.95 39.79 36.41
CA MET A 1 22.22 39.86 35.65
C MET A 1 22.45 38.46 35.06
N VAL A 2 22.23 38.26 33.75
CA VAL A 2 22.45 36.95 33.09
C VAL A 2 23.95 36.79 32.86
N ARG A 3 24.56 35.66 33.26
CA ARG A 3 26.00 35.44 33.13
C ARG A 3 26.33 35.07 31.68
N CYS A 4 27.47 35.55 31.15
CA CYS A 4 27.88 35.28 29.76
C CYS A 4 27.97 33.78 29.42
N ALA A 5 28.24 32.92 30.41
CA ALA A 5 28.23 31.46 30.25
C ALA A 5 26.83 30.90 29.91
N ASP A 6 25.77 31.49 30.48
CA ASP A 6 24.38 31.09 30.21
C ASP A 6 24.00 31.43 28.76
N ILE A 7 24.49 32.56 28.23
CA ILE A 7 24.23 33.00 26.86
C ILE A 7 24.94 32.08 25.84
N LEU A 8 26.15 31.63 26.14
CA LEU A 8 26.89 30.69 25.28
C LEU A 8 26.19 29.32 25.22
N SER A 9 25.78 28.78 26.37
CA SER A 9 25.01 27.52 26.45
C SER A 9 23.69 27.58 25.66
N ILE A 10 22.98 28.72 25.71
CA ILE A 10 21.75 28.95 24.94
C ILE A 10 22.03 29.00 23.43
N LYS A 11 23.16 29.56 23.00
CA LYS A 11 23.52 29.60 21.57
C LYS A 11 23.87 28.21 21.04
N ASP A 12 24.57 27.39 21.83
CA ASP A 12 24.96 26.04 21.44
C ASP A 12 23.75 25.10 21.34
N THR A 13 22.84 25.18 22.32
CA THR A 13 21.57 24.42 22.30
C THR A 13 20.68 24.78 21.10
N LYS A 14 20.58 26.07 20.74
CA LYS A 14 19.87 26.50 19.52
C LYS A 14 20.52 25.98 18.23
N LYS A 15 21.85 25.89 18.20
CA LYS A 15 22.60 25.40 17.04
C LYS A 15 22.43 23.89 16.84
N ILE A 16 22.36 23.13 17.94
CA ILE A 16 22.07 21.69 17.93
C ILE A 16 20.63 21.45 17.44
N GLN A 17 19.64 22.16 18.01
CA GLN A 17 18.25 22.05 17.56
C GLN A 17 18.11 22.37 16.08
N LYS A 18 18.75 23.42 15.57
CA LYS A 18 18.68 23.78 14.15
C LYS A 18 19.27 22.69 13.23
N LYS A 19 20.33 22.01 13.67
CA LYS A 19 20.91 20.88 12.94
C LYS A 19 19.99 19.66 12.96
N GLU A 20 19.41 19.34 14.13
CA GLU A 20 18.44 18.26 14.29
C GLU A 20 17.23 18.45 13.36
N TRP A 21 16.67 19.67 13.32
CA TRP A 21 15.57 20.03 12.43
C TRP A 21 15.93 19.87 10.95
N HIS A 22 17.13 20.31 10.53
CA HIS A 22 17.61 20.14 9.15
C HIS A 22 17.80 18.67 8.76
N LEU A 23 18.40 17.86 9.63
CA LEU A 23 18.56 16.40 9.42
C LEU A 23 17.20 15.69 9.36
N GLN A 24 16.22 16.11 10.16
CA GLN A 24 14.86 15.58 10.10
C GLN A 24 14.14 16.01 8.82
N THR A 25 14.32 17.24 8.34
CA THR A 25 13.69 17.72 7.09
C THR A 25 14.27 17.05 5.84
N GLU A 26 15.59 16.84 5.76
CA GLU A 26 16.20 16.10 4.65
C GLU A 26 15.72 14.64 4.59
N ASN A 27 15.62 13.96 5.74
CA ASN A 27 15.06 12.60 5.81
C ASN A 27 13.57 12.55 5.41
N LEU A 28 12.81 13.63 5.67
CA LEU A 28 11.40 13.71 5.30
C LEU A 28 11.22 13.95 3.79
N GLU A 29 12.03 14.81 3.17
CA GLU A 29 12.00 15.04 1.71
C GLU A 29 12.35 13.79 0.90
N GLU A 30 13.36 13.02 1.34
CA GLU A 30 13.74 11.77 0.68
C GLU A 30 12.62 10.71 0.82
N ASN A 31 12.01 10.62 2.01
CA ASN A 31 10.88 9.72 2.26
C ASN A 31 9.62 10.11 1.47
N ASP A 32 9.36 11.42 1.30
CA ASP A 32 8.24 11.93 0.50
C ASP A 32 8.37 11.53 -0.97
N SER A 33 9.59 11.51 -1.52
CA SER A 33 9.86 11.03 -2.89
C SER A 33 9.45 9.56 -3.08
N TYR A 34 9.82 8.68 -2.15
CA TYR A 34 9.45 7.26 -2.21
C TYR A 34 7.94 7.05 -2.05
N LEU A 35 7.32 7.77 -1.12
CA LEU A 35 5.88 7.68 -0.88
C LEU A 35 5.07 8.17 -2.09
N ARG A 36 5.55 9.22 -2.78
CA ARG A 36 4.92 9.76 -3.99
C ARG A 36 5.00 8.80 -5.18
N ILE A 37 6.13 8.09 -5.35
CA ILE A 37 6.27 7.03 -6.37
C ILE A 37 5.33 5.85 -6.07
N ILE A 38 5.15 5.51 -4.79
CA ILE A 38 4.24 4.45 -4.34
C ILE A 38 2.77 4.87 -4.52
N SER A 39 2.42 6.14 -4.26
CA SER A 39 1.08 6.69 -4.43
C SER A 39 0.70 6.89 -5.90
N ASP A 40 1.65 7.27 -6.76
CA ASP A 40 1.42 7.54 -8.18
C ASP A 40 1.05 6.27 -8.98
N VAL A 41 1.29 5.08 -8.43
CA VAL A 41 0.90 3.82 -9.08
C VAL A 41 0.06 2.93 -8.15
N PRO A 42 -1.20 3.31 -7.85
CA PRO A 42 -2.08 2.56 -6.94
C PRO A 42 -2.41 1.13 -7.42
N THR A 43 -2.23 0.84 -8.71
CA THR A 43 -2.96 -0.22 -9.41
C THR A 43 -2.13 -1.45 -9.78
N ARG A 44 -0.80 -1.38 -9.85
CA ARG A 44 -0.01 -2.49 -10.44
C ARG A 44 0.25 -3.65 -9.47
N TRP A 45 0.73 -3.37 -8.27
CA TRP A 45 1.05 -4.40 -7.28
C TRP A 45 -0.21 -4.85 -6.52
N ASN A 46 -1.14 -3.95 -6.23
CA ASN A 46 -2.43 -4.25 -5.58
C ASN A 46 -3.26 -5.25 -6.40
N SER A 47 -3.34 -5.08 -7.72
CA SER A 47 -4.09 -6.00 -8.59
C SER A 47 -3.50 -7.42 -8.56
N SER A 48 -2.17 -7.52 -8.61
CA SER A 48 -1.46 -8.81 -8.56
C SER A 48 -1.62 -9.49 -7.20
N TYR A 49 -1.45 -8.73 -6.11
CA TYR A 49 -1.68 -9.22 -4.74
C TYR A 49 -3.11 -9.74 -4.55
N LEU A 50 -4.11 -8.97 -4.97
CA LEU A 50 -5.52 -9.38 -4.86
C LEU A 50 -5.83 -10.62 -5.70
N ALA A 51 -5.24 -10.74 -6.90
CA ALA A 51 -5.38 -11.93 -7.73
C ALA A 51 -4.81 -13.17 -7.04
N TRP A 52 -3.63 -13.07 -6.44
CA TRP A 52 -3.01 -14.19 -5.71
C TRP A 52 -3.75 -14.56 -4.44
N ILE A 53 -4.28 -13.58 -3.68
CA ILE A 53 -5.15 -13.86 -2.53
C ILE A 53 -6.41 -14.62 -2.96
N ARG A 54 -7.04 -14.23 -4.08
CA ARG A 54 -8.19 -14.96 -4.63
C ARG A 54 -7.81 -16.38 -5.06
N LEU A 55 -6.67 -16.53 -5.73
CA LEU A 55 -6.15 -17.83 -6.15
C LEU A 55 -5.93 -18.78 -4.96
N LEU A 56 -5.33 -18.29 -3.88
CA LEU A 56 -5.15 -19.05 -2.64
C LEU A 56 -6.48 -19.48 -2.01
N LYS A 57 -7.52 -18.63 -2.06
CA LYS A 57 -8.85 -18.97 -1.53
C LYS A 57 -9.54 -20.09 -2.31
N ILE A 58 -9.26 -20.22 -3.61
CA ILE A 58 -9.90 -21.21 -4.48
C ILE A 58 -9.05 -22.46 -4.73
N GLN A 59 -7.84 -22.56 -4.17
CA GLN A 59 -6.94 -23.71 -4.36
C GLN A 59 -7.67 -25.05 -4.18
N ASN A 60 -8.34 -25.22 -3.04
CA ASN A 60 -9.05 -26.47 -2.72
C ASN A 60 -10.19 -26.75 -3.72
N LEU A 61 -10.84 -25.71 -4.24
CA LEU A 61 -11.90 -25.86 -5.24
C LEU A 61 -11.33 -26.29 -6.59
N ILE A 62 -10.15 -25.81 -6.97
CA ILE A 62 -9.43 -26.26 -8.16
C ILE A 62 -9.12 -27.76 -8.04
N ASP A 63 -8.62 -28.21 -6.89
CA ASP A 63 -8.29 -29.63 -6.67
C ASP A 63 -9.52 -30.54 -6.71
N ILE A 64 -10.63 -30.11 -6.08
CA ILE A 64 -11.92 -30.80 -6.12
C ILE A 64 -12.43 -30.86 -7.56
N MET A 65 -12.39 -29.75 -8.29
CA MET A 65 -12.84 -29.68 -9.68
C MET A 65 -12.02 -30.59 -10.58
N ALA A 66 -10.69 -30.55 -10.47
CA ALA A 66 -9.79 -31.40 -11.24
C ALA A 66 -10.03 -32.89 -10.96
N SER A 67 -10.29 -33.24 -9.71
CA SER A 67 -10.61 -34.61 -9.31
C SER A 67 -11.98 -35.06 -9.82
N SER A 68 -13.01 -34.23 -9.68
CA SER A 68 -14.38 -34.48 -10.16
C SER A 68 -14.42 -34.66 -11.68
N LEU A 69 -13.72 -33.79 -12.42
CA LEU A 69 -13.60 -33.88 -13.87
C LEU A 69 -12.89 -35.16 -14.32
N SER A 70 -11.91 -35.65 -13.55
CA SER A 70 -11.15 -36.86 -13.89
C SER A 70 -12.01 -38.14 -13.89
N VAL A 71 -13.07 -38.18 -13.07
CA VAL A 71 -13.99 -39.34 -12.95
C VAL A 71 -15.31 -39.14 -13.70
N ASN A 72 -15.44 -38.05 -14.44
CA ASN A 72 -16.65 -37.73 -15.17
C ASN A 72 -16.90 -38.73 -16.32
N SER A 73 -18.16 -39.07 -16.59
CA SER A 73 -18.54 -39.96 -17.69
C SER A 73 -18.24 -39.36 -19.07
N ASN A 74 -18.24 -38.04 -19.19
CA ASN A 74 -17.95 -37.33 -20.42
C ASN A 74 -16.44 -37.32 -20.72
N LEU A 75 -16.06 -37.74 -21.93
CA LEU A 75 -14.66 -37.76 -22.37
C LEU A 75 -14.00 -36.38 -22.37
N GLN A 76 -14.73 -35.34 -22.81
CA GLN A 76 -14.21 -33.97 -22.84
C GLN A 76 -13.97 -33.45 -21.43
N ALA A 77 -14.90 -33.69 -20.50
CA ALA A 77 -14.72 -33.30 -19.09
C ALA A 77 -13.45 -33.93 -18.48
N ARG A 78 -13.16 -35.21 -18.80
CA ARG A 78 -11.92 -35.86 -18.36
C ARG A 78 -10.66 -35.23 -18.95
N LYS A 79 -10.70 -34.85 -20.24
CA LYS A 79 -9.59 -34.12 -20.89
C LYS A 79 -9.36 -32.77 -20.22
N ASP A 80 -10.43 -32.04 -19.92
CA ASP A 80 -10.34 -30.74 -19.24
C ASP A 80 -9.81 -30.90 -17.82
N GLY A 81 -10.23 -31.94 -17.09
CA GLY A 81 -9.70 -32.26 -15.77
C GLY A 81 -8.21 -32.60 -15.79
N LYS A 82 -7.75 -33.35 -16.79
CA LYS A 82 -6.32 -33.64 -16.98
C LYS A 82 -5.54 -32.36 -17.26
N ARG A 83 -6.02 -31.54 -18.20
CA ARG A 83 -5.40 -30.25 -18.53
C ARG A 83 -5.36 -29.32 -17.33
N LEU A 84 -6.41 -29.30 -16.50
CA LEU A 84 -6.45 -28.50 -15.27
C LEU A 84 -5.36 -28.94 -14.29
N LYS A 85 -5.14 -30.25 -14.11
CA LYS A 85 -4.03 -30.76 -13.28
C LYS A 85 -2.66 -30.38 -13.82
N GLU A 86 -2.49 -30.39 -15.14
CA GLU A 86 -1.22 -30.04 -15.79
C GLU A 86 -0.86 -28.56 -15.64
N ILE A 87 -1.85 -27.66 -15.62
CA ILE A 87 -1.62 -26.21 -15.46
C ILE A 87 -1.69 -25.75 -14.00
N ASN A 88 -2.21 -26.57 -13.09
CA ASN A 88 -2.32 -26.21 -11.69
C ASN A 88 -0.93 -26.13 -11.07
N LEU A 89 -0.77 -25.25 -10.08
CA LEU A 89 0.48 -25.12 -9.35
C LEU A 89 0.71 -26.38 -8.50
N VAL A 90 1.96 -26.81 -8.42
CA VAL A 90 2.38 -27.88 -7.49
C VAL A 90 2.66 -27.30 -6.10
N ASP A 91 2.74 -28.16 -5.08
CA ASP A 91 2.93 -27.73 -3.68
C ASP A 91 4.16 -26.82 -3.48
N GLU A 92 5.25 -27.13 -4.20
CA GLU A 92 6.49 -26.33 -4.18
C GLU A 92 6.35 -24.95 -4.84
N GLU A 93 5.33 -24.73 -5.68
CA GLU A 93 5.01 -23.41 -6.27
C GLU A 93 3.99 -22.64 -5.41
N TRP A 94 3.05 -23.35 -4.77
CA TRP A 94 2.11 -22.77 -3.81
C TRP A 94 2.81 -22.16 -2.60
N LYS A 95 3.89 -22.79 -2.12
CA LYS A 95 4.62 -22.36 -0.93
C LYS A 95 5.28 -20.97 -1.10
N PRO A 96 6.06 -20.71 -2.17
CA PRO A 96 6.51 -19.36 -2.52
C PRO A 96 5.37 -18.36 -2.68
N LEU A 97 4.25 -18.74 -3.32
CA LEU A 97 3.10 -17.85 -3.50
C LEU A 97 2.54 -17.38 -2.14
N ARG A 98 2.34 -18.30 -1.19
CA ARG A 98 1.90 -17.97 0.18
C ARG A 98 2.89 -17.03 0.90
N LYS A 99 4.19 -17.31 0.76
CA LYS A 99 5.25 -16.47 1.35
C LYS A 99 5.22 -15.06 0.77
N LEU A 100 5.08 -14.95 -0.54
CA LEU A 100 5.00 -13.67 -1.25
C LEU A 100 3.75 -12.89 -0.84
N THR A 101 2.58 -13.52 -0.78
CA THR A 101 1.36 -12.85 -0.32
C THR A 101 1.46 -12.36 1.12
N ASN A 102 2.16 -13.09 2.00
CA ASN A 102 2.40 -12.63 3.37
C ASN A 102 3.29 -11.39 3.46
N ILE A 103 4.28 -11.27 2.57
CA ILE A 103 5.12 -10.07 2.46
C ILE A 103 4.28 -8.90 1.94
N LEU A 104 3.55 -9.12 0.85
CA LEU A 104 2.73 -8.09 0.20
C LEU A 104 1.56 -7.60 1.05
N LYS A 105 1.05 -8.43 1.96
CA LYS A 105 0.00 -8.04 2.90
C LYS A 105 0.37 -6.79 3.70
N LYS A 106 1.62 -6.67 4.15
CA LYS A 106 2.08 -5.49 4.91
C LYS A 106 2.02 -4.21 4.09
N PHE A 107 2.38 -4.29 2.81
CA PHE A 107 2.30 -3.16 1.88
C PHE A 107 0.83 -2.81 1.58
N ALA A 108 -0.02 -3.82 1.39
CA ALA A 108 -1.46 -3.64 1.20
C ALA A 108 -2.11 -2.90 2.36
N GLU A 109 -1.85 -3.35 3.59
CA GLU A 109 -2.34 -2.71 4.81
C GLU A 109 -1.83 -1.27 4.96
N ALA A 110 -0.54 -1.03 4.71
CA ALA A 110 0.02 0.33 4.75
C ALA A 110 -0.64 1.27 3.74
N THR A 111 -0.93 0.78 2.54
CA THR A 111 -1.56 1.57 1.47
C THR A 111 -3.06 1.80 1.69
N GLU A 112 -3.73 0.89 2.39
CA GLU A 112 -5.12 1.08 2.81
C GLU A 112 -5.21 2.19 3.87
N ASN A 113 -4.28 2.20 4.82
CA ASN A 113 -4.22 3.23 5.87
C ASN A 113 -3.89 4.63 5.32
N THR A 114 -3.01 4.74 4.32
CA THR A 114 -2.70 6.06 3.70
C THR A 114 -3.89 6.63 2.92
N LYS A 115 -4.72 5.77 2.30
CA LYS A 115 -5.97 6.22 1.66
C LYS A 115 -6.98 6.75 2.66
N GLU A 116 -6.92 6.30 3.92
CA GLU A 116 -7.82 6.78 4.98
C GLU A 116 -7.38 8.15 5.51
N SER A 117 -6.06 8.39 5.64
CA SER A 117 -5.53 9.72 5.95
C SER A 117 -5.79 10.74 4.84
N ASP A 118 -5.67 10.33 3.57
CA ASP A 118 -5.91 11.22 2.43
C ASP A 118 -7.38 11.63 2.33
N LYS A 119 -8.33 10.74 2.65
CA LYS A 119 -9.76 11.11 2.70
C LYS A 119 -10.03 12.14 3.79
N VAL A 120 -9.46 11.96 4.98
CA VAL A 120 -9.61 12.93 6.08
C VAL A 120 -8.95 14.26 5.69
N ALA A 121 -7.78 14.22 5.03
CA ALA A 121 -7.13 15.41 4.49
C ALA A 121 -7.97 16.09 3.40
N ASP A 122 -8.63 15.34 2.50
CA ASP A 122 -9.54 15.88 1.47
C ASP A 122 -10.82 16.49 2.09
N TYR A 123 -11.39 15.86 3.13
CA TYR A 123 -12.52 16.42 3.88
C TYR A 123 -12.16 17.65 4.72
N LEU A 124 -10.92 17.73 5.22
CA LEU A 124 -10.39 18.86 5.99
C LEU A 124 -9.76 19.95 5.10
N ALA A 125 -9.41 19.61 3.86
CA ALA A 125 -9.06 20.55 2.81
C ALA A 125 -10.33 21.22 2.26
N ILE A 126 -11.10 21.80 3.15
CA ILE A 126 -11.97 22.91 2.80
C ILE A 126 -11.02 23.95 2.20
N PRO A 127 -11.12 24.32 0.91
CA PRO A 127 -10.37 25.48 0.43
C PRO A 127 -10.70 26.59 1.39
N GLN A 128 -9.70 27.23 2.00
CA GLN A 128 -9.94 28.34 2.91
C GLN A 128 -10.59 29.45 2.07
N ILE A 129 -11.92 29.40 1.97
CA ILE A 129 -12.75 30.50 1.54
C ILE A 129 -12.41 31.57 2.56
N GLN A 130 -11.70 32.60 2.10
CA GLN A 130 -11.48 33.77 2.93
C GLN A 130 -12.88 34.17 3.41
N PHE A 131 -13.09 34.32 4.72
CA PHE A 131 -14.43 34.57 5.29
C PHE A 131 -15.10 35.84 4.73
N ASN A 132 -14.35 36.65 3.96
CA ASN A 132 -14.76 37.85 3.26
C ASN A 132 -15.11 37.67 1.78
N ASP A 133 -14.98 36.48 1.19
CA ASP A 133 -15.37 36.26 -0.20
C ASP A 133 -16.90 36.13 -0.29
N CYS A 134 -17.51 37.08 -1.00
CA CYS A 134 -18.96 37.13 -1.19
C CYS A 134 -19.44 35.88 -1.96
N PRO A 135 -20.35 35.06 -1.39
CA PRO A 135 -20.77 33.79 -2.02
C PRO A 135 -21.48 33.95 -3.37
N LEU A 136 -21.87 35.17 -3.75
CA LEU A 136 -22.57 35.49 -5.00
C LEU A 136 -21.63 35.76 -6.19
N GLU A 137 -20.32 35.90 -5.96
CA GLU A 137 -19.34 36.10 -7.04
C GLU A 137 -18.77 34.78 -7.59
N TRP A 138 -19.17 33.63 -7.06
CA TRP A 138 -18.62 32.32 -7.46
C TRP A 138 -19.18 31.76 -8.79
N TRP A 139 -20.22 32.38 -9.34
CA TRP A 139 -20.94 31.88 -10.52
C TRP A 139 -21.10 32.92 -11.63
N LYS A 140 -20.27 33.98 -11.64
CA LYS A 140 -20.10 34.86 -12.81
C LYS A 140 -18.95 34.36 -13.67
#